data_AF-A0A7X0Z4B3-F1
#
_entry.id   AF-A0A7X0Z4B3-F1
#
_cell.length_a   1.000
_cell.length_b   1.000
_cell.length_c   1.000
_cell.angle_alpha   90.00
_cell.angle_beta   90.00
_cell.angle_gamma   90.00
#
_symmetry.space_group_name_H-M   'P 1'
#
loop_
_entity.id
_entity.type
_entity.pdbx_description
1 polymer ?
#
loop_
_entity_poly.entity_id
_entity_poly.type
_entity_poly.pdbx_seq_one_letter_code
_entity_poly.pdbx_strand_id
1 'polypeptide(L)'
;MEREKALSQISECKVEKLSPEQREALILDWWGIDEDDVEYMRLPIELRGELTSCESPESNVMNPKYNPLLVEAIKSQYIGVKNSYLAKYLSSLAGEIIDVTGHEEILLECFCCHYLTIKERGNYEICAVCGWEDDGSNNKEIYSNANHMTLLEGQANFQKKHHSMKTIDLETSLKIREKYYLVK
;
A
#
# COMPACT_ATOMS: atom_id res chain seq x y z
N MET A 1 5.43 20.89 -0.73
CA MET A 1 4.67 20.31 -1.85
C MET A 1 3.45 19.61 -1.29
N GLU A 2 2.28 19.82 -1.88
CA GLU A 2 1.06 19.14 -1.44
C GLU A 2 1.15 17.62 -1.59
N ARG A 3 0.60 16.89 -0.63
CA ARG A 3 0.66 15.43 -0.51
C ARG A 3 0.14 14.73 -1.76
N GLU A 4 -1.00 15.14 -2.29
CA GLU A 4 -1.55 14.54 -3.52
C GLU A 4 -0.57 14.65 -4.69
N LYS A 5 0.08 15.81 -4.85
CA LYS A 5 1.09 16.01 -5.88
C LYS A 5 2.32 15.14 -5.63
N ALA A 6 2.75 15.01 -4.37
CA ALA A 6 3.85 14.12 -3.98
C ALA A 6 3.54 12.66 -4.34
N LEU A 7 2.33 12.18 -4.03
CA LEU A 7 1.88 10.83 -4.32
C LEU A 7 1.81 10.57 -5.82
N SER A 8 1.24 11.48 -6.62
CA SER A 8 1.24 11.37 -8.08
C SER A 8 2.65 11.25 -8.65
N GLN A 9 3.58 12.11 -8.24
CA GLN A 9 4.98 12.06 -8.71
C GLN A 9 5.67 10.74 -8.35
N ILE A 10 5.50 10.27 -7.10
CA ILE A 10 6.06 9.00 -6.66
C ILE A 10 5.49 7.84 -7.49
N SER A 11 4.17 7.82 -7.69
CA SER A 11 3.50 6.77 -8.44
C SER A 11 3.93 6.76 -9.90
N GLU A 12 3.97 7.90 -10.57
CA GLU A 12 4.44 8.02 -11.96
C GLU A 12 5.88 7.51 -12.12
N CYS A 13 6.81 7.96 -11.27
CA CYS A 13 8.20 7.47 -11.28
C CYS A 13 8.30 5.95 -11.02
N LYS A 14 7.33 5.36 -10.34
CA LYS A 14 7.27 3.92 -10.12
C LYS A 14 6.69 3.18 -11.32
N VAL A 15 5.63 3.70 -11.93
CA VAL A 15 5.03 3.14 -13.15
C VAL A 15 6.06 3.00 -14.26
N GLU A 16 6.95 3.98 -14.41
CA GLU A 16 8.06 3.96 -15.39
C GLU A 16 9.07 2.83 -15.16
N LYS A 17 9.18 2.34 -13.93
CA LYS A 17 10.16 1.31 -13.53
C LYS A 17 9.58 -0.10 -13.47
N LEU A 18 8.27 -0.25 -13.68
CA LEU A 18 7.61 -1.56 -13.64
C LEU A 18 8.05 -2.42 -14.83
N SER A 19 8.34 -3.70 -14.56
CA SER A 19 8.50 -4.70 -15.62
C SER A 19 7.13 -5.02 -16.26
N PRO A 20 7.11 -5.64 -17.45
CA PRO A 20 5.86 -6.09 -18.08
C PRO A 20 5.01 -6.97 -17.17
N GLU A 21 5.63 -7.90 -16.45
CA GLU A 21 4.96 -8.81 -15.53
C GLU A 21 4.34 -8.07 -14.34
N GLN A 22 5.07 -7.08 -13.79
CA GLN A 22 4.56 -6.25 -12.70
C GLN A 22 3.40 -5.36 -13.15
N ARG A 23 3.45 -4.84 -14.38
CA ARG A 23 2.35 -4.07 -14.96
C ARG A 23 1.11 -4.93 -15.15
N GLU A 24 1.27 -6.10 -15.74
CA GLU A 24 0.17 -7.05 -15.93
C GLU A 24 -0.50 -7.41 -14.60
N ALA A 25 0.29 -7.81 -13.60
CA ALA A 25 -0.23 -8.15 -12.28
C ALA A 25 -1.03 -6.99 -11.66
N LEU A 26 -0.45 -5.77 -11.61
CA LEU A 26 -1.14 -4.62 -11.02
C LEU A 26 -2.39 -4.20 -11.80
N ILE A 27 -2.36 -4.29 -13.14
CA ILE A 27 -3.52 -3.99 -13.98
C ILE A 27 -4.64 -4.99 -13.67
N LEU A 28 -4.34 -6.28 -13.60
CA LEU A 28 -5.34 -7.31 -13.32
C LEU A 28 -5.89 -7.21 -11.89
N ASP A 29 -5.04 -6.94 -10.91
CA ASP A 29 -5.46 -6.73 -9.51
C ASP A 29 -6.44 -5.55 -9.37
N TRP A 30 -6.34 -4.55 -10.24
CA TRP A 30 -7.17 -3.34 -10.26
C TRP A 30 -8.25 -3.34 -11.36
N TRP A 31 -8.39 -4.43 -12.12
CA TRP A 31 -9.27 -4.47 -13.29
C TRP A 31 -10.77 -4.51 -12.92
N GLY A 32 -11.09 -4.75 -11.65
CA GLY A 32 -12.47 -4.78 -11.13
C GLY A 32 -12.97 -3.46 -10.54
N ILE A 33 -12.20 -2.37 -10.65
CA ILE A 33 -12.58 -1.06 -10.11
C ILE A 33 -13.77 -0.45 -10.88
N ASP A 34 -14.74 0.11 -10.18
CA ASP A 34 -15.99 0.62 -10.77
C ASP A 34 -16.46 1.96 -10.19
N GLU A 35 -17.69 2.38 -10.53
CA GLU A 35 -18.24 3.69 -10.16
C GLU A 35 -18.43 3.93 -8.66
N ASP A 36 -18.42 2.88 -7.85
CA ASP A 36 -18.46 2.98 -6.39
C ASP A 36 -17.09 3.39 -5.80
N ASP A 37 -16.01 3.25 -6.59
CA ASP A 37 -14.65 3.64 -6.21
C ASP A 37 -14.32 5.09 -6.63
N VAL A 38 -13.81 5.89 -5.68
CA VAL A 38 -13.42 7.28 -5.96
C VAL A 38 -12.27 7.35 -6.98
N GLU A 39 -11.37 6.37 -6.96
CA GLU A 39 -10.25 6.21 -7.88
C GLU A 39 -10.74 6.04 -9.33
N TYR A 40 -11.83 5.30 -9.55
CA TYR A 40 -12.39 5.08 -10.89
C TYR A 40 -12.80 6.40 -11.53
N MET A 41 -13.43 7.29 -10.75
CA MET A 41 -13.88 8.59 -11.22
C MET A 41 -12.73 9.52 -11.63
N ARG A 42 -11.50 9.24 -11.21
CA ARG A 42 -10.29 9.97 -11.62
C ARG A 42 -9.71 9.46 -12.95
N LEU A 43 -10.15 8.29 -13.43
CA LEU A 43 -9.63 7.68 -14.65
C LEU A 43 -10.21 8.32 -15.93
N PRO A 44 -9.45 8.34 -17.05
CA PRO A 44 -9.95 8.78 -18.34
C PRO A 44 -11.21 8.01 -18.76
N ILE A 45 -12.15 8.70 -19.41
CA ILE A 45 -13.45 8.13 -19.83
C ILE A 45 -13.27 6.87 -20.70
N GLU A 46 -12.30 6.88 -21.60
CA GLU A 46 -12.02 5.74 -22.48
C GLU A 46 -11.62 4.49 -21.68
N LEU A 47 -10.74 4.66 -20.69
CA LEU A 47 -10.28 3.57 -19.84
C LEU A 47 -11.40 3.05 -18.92
N ARG A 48 -12.23 3.96 -18.40
CA ARG A 48 -13.43 3.59 -17.63
C ARG A 48 -14.39 2.71 -18.44
N GLY A 49 -14.63 3.08 -19.70
CA GLY A 49 -15.48 2.31 -20.61
C GLY A 49 -14.96 0.88 -20.84
N GLU A 50 -13.64 0.73 -21.00
CA GLU A 50 -12.98 -0.58 -21.13
C GLU A 50 -13.07 -1.41 -19.85
N LEU A 51 -12.76 -0.83 -18.68
CA LEU A 51 -12.88 -1.51 -17.37
C LEU A 51 -14.30 -2.02 -17.11
N THR A 52 -15.32 -1.27 -17.54
CA THR A 52 -16.73 -1.67 -17.36
C THR A 52 -17.15 -2.76 -18.35
N SER A 53 -16.65 -2.69 -19.58
CA SER A 53 -17.18 -3.51 -20.69
C SER A 53 -16.40 -4.79 -20.94
N CYS A 54 -15.15 -4.88 -20.47
CA CYS A 54 -14.23 -5.94 -20.82
C CYS A 54 -13.71 -6.66 -19.58
N GLU A 55 -13.79 -8.00 -19.58
CA GLU A 55 -13.29 -8.84 -18.47
C GLU A 55 -11.77 -8.79 -18.30
N SER A 56 -11.04 -8.27 -19.29
CA SER A 56 -9.58 -8.17 -19.27
C SER A 56 -9.07 -7.07 -20.22
N PRO A 57 -7.78 -6.65 -20.10
CA PRO A 57 -7.18 -5.62 -20.95
C PRO A 57 -7.21 -5.96 -22.44
N GLU A 58 -7.74 -5.08 -23.28
CA GLU A 58 -7.84 -5.34 -24.74
C GLU A 58 -6.52 -5.08 -25.47
N SER A 59 -5.73 -4.14 -24.94
CA SER A 59 -4.40 -3.82 -25.47
C SER A 59 -3.30 -4.45 -24.62
N ASN A 60 -2.11 -4.53 -25.21
CA ASN A 60 -0.90 -4.92 -24.50
C ASN A 60 -0.72 -4.10 -23.19
N VAL A 61 -0.38 -4.78 -22.10
CA VAL A 61 -0.21 -4.20 -20.74
C VAL A 61 0.83 -3.06 -20.65
N MET A 62 1.73 -2.97 -21.62
CA MET A 62 2.69 -1.87 -21.76
C MET A 62 2.09 -0.61 -22.40
N ASN A 63 0.86 -0.67 -22.90
CA ASN A 63 0.20 0.49 -23.50
C ASN A 63 0.06 1.62 -22.45
N PRO A 64 0.56 2.83 -22.72
CA PRO A 64 0.47 3.96 -21.79
C PRO A 64 -0.96 4.32 -21.37
N LYS A 65 -1.99 3.88 -22.11
CA LYS A 65 -3.39 4.07 -21.74
C LYS A 65 -3.73 3.53 -20.34
N TYR A 66 -3.00 2.52 -19.85
CA TYR A 66 -3.18 1.95 -18.50
C TYR A 66 -2.38 2.67 -17.41
N ASN A 67 -1.52 3.62 -17.75
CA ASN A 67 -0.73 4.36 -16.75
C ASN A 67 -1.60 5.06 -15.69
N PRO A 68 -2.76 5.67 -16.02
CA PRO A 68 -3.64 6.25 -15.00
C PRO A 68 -4.12 5.24 -13.97
N LEU A 69 -4.52 4.03 -14.39
CA LEU A 69 -4.92 2.95 -13.49
C LEU A 69 -3.75 2.52 -12.60
N LEU A 70 -2.57 2.32 -13.19
CA LEU A 70 -1.36 1.98 -12.45
C LEU A 70 -0.95 3.06 -11.44
N VAL A 71 -1.14 4.35 -11.77
CA VAL A 71 -0.88 5.45 -10.85
C VAL A 71 -1.82 5.40 -9.65
N GLU A 72 -3.13 5.25 -9.85
CA GLU A 72 -4.09 5.11 -8.74
C GLU A 72 -3.82 3.84 -7.92
N ALA A 73 -3.50 2.73 -8.60
CA ALA A 73 -3.12 1.48 -7.95
C ALA A 73 -1.89 1.63 -7.04
N ILE A 74 -0.84 2.31 -7.50
CA ILE A 74 0.34 2.58 -6.68
C ILE A 74 0.02 3.58 -5.56
N LYS A 75 -0.77 4.63 -5.83
CA LYS A 75 -1.17 5.63 -4.81
C LYS A 75 -1.86 4.95 -3.63
N SER A 76 -2.71 3.95 -3.87
CA SER A 76 -3.41 3.20 -2.82
C SER A 76 -2.46 2.55 -1.78
N GLN A 77 -1.24 2.21 -2.18
CA GLN A 77 -0.22 1.59 -1.32
C GLN A 77 0.45 2.59 -0.35
N TYR A 78 0.17 3.88 -0.51
CA TYR A 78 0.72 4.97 0.30
C TYR A 78 -0.28 5.58 1.27
N ILE A 79 -1.50 5.04 1.36
CA ILE A 79 -2.49 5.44 2.36
C ILE A 79 -1.88 5.29 3.77
N GLY A 80 -1.98 6.35 4.59
CA GLY A 80 -1.44 6.40 5.95
C GLY A 80 0.08 6.49 6.07
N VAL A 81 0.81 6.65 4.95
CA VAL A 81 2.26 6.90 4.98
C VAL A 81 2.56 8.32 5.42
N LYS A 82 3.57 8.49 6.28
CA LYS A 82 3.98 9.82 6.80
C LYS A 82 4.46 10.75 5.68
N ASN A 83 4.07 12.01 5.73
CA ASN A 83 4.58 13.06 4.85
C ASN A 83 6.11 13.19 4.97
N SER A 84 6.66 13.02 6.18
CA SER A 84 8.12 13.03 6.40
C SER A 84 8.85 11.93 5.62
N TYR A 85 8.19 10.77 5.41
CA TYR A 85 8.75 9.70 4.59
C TYR A 85 8.71 10.04 3.10
N LEU A 86 7.56 10.55 2.63
CA LEU A 86 7.41 10.99 1.23
C LEU A 86 8.42 12.09 0.89
N ALA A 87 8.59 13.08 1.78
CA ALA A 87 9.55 14.16 1.69
C ALA A 87 10.99 13.64 1.53
N LYS A 88 11.43 12.73 2.41
CA LYS A 88 12.76 12.11 2.32
C LYS A 88 12.95 11.35 1.01
N TYR A 89 11.96 10.55 0.62
CA TYR A 89 12.03 9.75 -0.61
C TYR A 89 12.17 10.65 -1.84
N LEU A 90 11.31 11.67 -1.97
CA LEU A 90 11.37 12.63 -3.07
C LEU A 90 12.64 13.46 -3.07
N SER A 91 13.09 13.92 -1.90
CA SER A 91 14.35 14.66 -1.79
C SER A 91 15.54 13.85 -2.30
N SER A 92 15.56 12.55 -1.99
CA SER A 92 16.61 11.63 -2.48
C SER A 92 16.58 11.41 -3.99
N LEU A 93 15.40 11.49 -4.62
CA LEU A 93 15.24 11.34 -6.06
C LEU A 93 15.60 12.62 -6.83
N ALA A 94 15.21 13.78 -6.31
CA ALA A 94 15.42 15.07 -6.96
C ALA A 94 16.82 15.67 -6.69
N GLY A 95 17.51 15.23 -5.63
CA GLY A 95 18.79 15.81 -5.23
C GLY A 95 18.66 17.18 -4.55
N GLU A 96 17.45 17.55 -4.11
CA GLU A 96 17.13 18.79 -3.40
C GLU A 96 16.20 18.52 -2.22
N ILE A 97 16.11 19.48 -1.29
CA ILE A 97 15.24 19.34 -0.11
C ILE A 97 13.79 19.62 -0.52
N ILE A 98 12.92 18.63 -0.33
CA ILE A 98 11.49 18.71 -0.62
C ILE A 98 10.72 18.46 0.68
N ASP A 99 9.91 19.43 1.09
CA ASP A 99 8.92 19.26 2.14
C ASP A 99 7.58 18.79 1.56
N VAL A 100 6.87 17.92 2.28
CA VAL A 100 5.53 17.45 1.91
C VAL A 100 4.51 17.88 2.99
N THR A 101 3.41 18.49 2.54
CA THR A 101 2.33 19.05 3.37
C THR A 101 1.00 18.44 2.98
N GLY A 102 0.03 18.40 3.90
CA GLY A 102 -1.31 17.86 3.65
C GLY A 102 -1.72 16.83 4.71
N HIS A 103 -2.98 16.39 4.63
CA HIS A 103 -3.56 15.44 5.58
C HIS A 103 -2.97 14.04 5.43
N GLU A 104 -2.50 13.44 6.52
CA GLU A 104 -2.12 12.03 6.57
C GLU A 104 -3.32 11.21 7.05
N GLU A 105 -3.67 10.15 6.32
CA GLU A 105 -4.79 9.29 6.71
C GLU A 105 -4.50 8.62 8.07
N ILE A 106 -5.46 8.72 8.99
CA ILE A 106 -5.35 8.08 10.30
C ILE A 106 -5.85 6.64 10.16
N LEU A 107 -4.93 5.69 10.27
CA LEU A 107 -5.24 4.26 10.22
C LEU A 107 -5.38 3.67 11.62
N LEU A 108 -6.01 2.50 11.68
CA LEU A 108 -6.15 1.67 12.87
C LEU A 108 -4.91 0.80 13.08
N GLU A 109 -4.65 0.47 14.34
CA GLU A 109 -3.56 -0.44 14.67
C GLU A 109 -3.80 -1.85 14.15
N CYS A 110 -2.77 -2.48 13.59
CA CYS A 110 -2.77 -3.92 13.42
C CYS A 110 -2.63 -4.59 14.80
N PHE A 111 -3.55 -5.48 15.17
CA PHE A 111 -3.47 -6.18 16.47
C PHE A 111 -2.24 -7.07 16.62
N CYS A 112 -1.61 -7.48 15.51
CA CYS A 112 -0.40 -8.28 15.53
C CYS A 112 0.87 -7.44 15.76
N CYS A 113 1.07 -6.36 14.99
CA CYS A 113 2.34 -5.61 15.02
C CYS A 113 2.26 -4.19 15.60
N HIS A 114 1.06 -3.68 15.89
CA HIS A 114 0.78 -2.34 16.43
C HIS A 114 1.17 -1.15 15.55
N TYR A 115 1.56 -1.37 14.29
CA TYR A 115 1.65 -0.29 13.31
C TYR A 115 0.26 0.11 12.82
N LEU A 116 0.08 1.40 12.55
CA LEU A 116 -1.14 1.95 11.97
C LEU A 116 -1.15 1.66 10.46
N THR A 117 -1.85 0.60 10.05
CA THR A 117 -1.90 0.14 8.65
C THR A 117 -3.27 -0.35 8.19
N ILE A 118 -4.25 -0.43 9.09
CA ILE A 118 -5.58 -0.97 8.79
C ILE A 118 -6.55 0.20 8.61
N LYS A 119 -7.23 0.31 7.48
CA LYS A 119 -8.20 1.40 7.21
C LYS A 119 -9.48 1.16 7.99
N GLU A 120 -9.97 -0.08 7.98
CA GLU A 120 -11.23 -0.46 8.62
C GLU A 120 -11.14 -1.83 9.29
N ARG A 121 -11.76 -1.98 10.46
CA ARG A 121 -11.69 -3.21 11.25
C ARG A 121 -12.59 -4.29 10.67
N GLY A 122 -12.05 -5.49 10.50
CA GLY A 122 -12.80 -6.70 10.11
C GLY A 122 -13.11 -6.80 8.62
N ASN A 123 -12.46 -5.98 7.79
CA ASN A 123 -12.60 -6.00 6.34
C ASN A 123 -11.51 -6.81 5.63
N TYR A 124 -10.89 -7.77 6.34
CA TYR A 124 -9.91 -8.70 5.78
C TYR A 124 -8.69 -8.01 5.15
N GLU A 125 -8.37 -6.80 5.61
CA GLU A 125 -7.20 -6.09 5.13
C GLU A 125 -5.92 -6.74 5.65
N ILE A 126 -4.93 -6.89 4.77
CA ILE A 126 -3.63 -7.45 5.13
C ILE A 126 -2.70 -6.32 5.58
N CYS A 127 -2.18 -6.44 6.79
CA CYS A 127 -1.21 -5.49 7.33
C CYS A 127 0.08 -5.44 6.49
N ALA A 128 0.36 -4.29 5.88
CA ALA A 128 1.57 -4.07 5.07
C ALA A 128 2.91 -4.23 5.81
N VAL A 129 2.90 -4.35 7.15
CA VAL A 129 4.10 -4.52 7.97
C VAL A 129 4.34 -5.98 8.36
N CYS A 130 3.31 -6.70 8.81
CA CYS A 130 3.49 -8.05 9.36
C CYS A 130 2.76 -9.15 8.59
N GLY A 131 1.94 -8.79 7.61
CA GLY A 131 1.15 -9.73 6.80
C GLY A 131 -0.06 -10.32 7.53
N TRP A 132 -0.40 -9.84 8.73
CA TRP A 132 -1.61 -10.27 9.43
C TRP A 132 -2.86 -9.77 8.71
N GLU A 133 -3.75 -10.68 8.31
CA GLU A 133 -5.07 -10.36 7.76
C GLU A 133 -6.05 -10.04 8.88
N ASP A 134 -6.73 -8.92 8.77
CA ASP A 134 -7.71 -8.46 9.75
C ASP A 134 -9.07 -9.17 9.63
N ASP A 135 -9.17 -10.35 10.24
CA ASP A 135 -10.43 -11.11 10.35
C ASP A 135 -11.42 -10.55 11.39
N GLY A 136 -11.15 -9.37 11.96
CA GLY A 136 -12.01 -8.67 12.91
C GLY A 136 -11.90 -9.16 14.35
N SER A 137 -11.21 -10.28 14.60
CA SER A 137 -11.00 -10.80 15.95
C SER A 137 -9.76 -10.17 16.59
N ASN A 138 -9.89 -9.78 17.86
CA ASN A 138 -8.75 -9.39 18.71
C ASN A 138 -8.46 -10.43 19.82
N ASN A 139 -9.18 -11.55 19.82
CA ASN A 139 -8.96 -12.59 20.81
C ASN A 139 -7.66 -13.33 20.49
N LYS A 140 -6.71 -13.23 21.42
CA LYS A 140 -5.35 -13.74 21.23
C LYS A 140 -5.24 -15.25 21.12
N GLU A 141 -6.22 -15.98 21.66
CA GLU A 141 -6.17 -17.44 21.80
C GLU A 141 -7.04 -18.16 20.78
N ILE A 142 -7.92 -17.45 20.08
CA ILE A 142 -8.74 -18.04 19.02
C ILE A 142 -7.88 -18.22 17.77
N TYR A 143 -8.00 -19.40 17.16
CA TYR A 143 -7.35 -19.70 15.89
C TYR A 143 -7.97 -18.88 14.76
N SER A 144 -7.15 -18.10 14.07
CA SER A 144 -7.56 -17.39 12.86
C SER A 144 -7.39 -18.32 11.65
N ASN A 145 -8.49 -18.60 10.95
CA ASN A 145 -8.43 -19.41 9.73
C ASN A 145 -7.67 -18.68 8.60
N ALA A 146 -7.84 -17.36 8.48
CA ALA A 146 -7.15 -16.54 7.50
C ALA A 146 -5.63 -16.52 7.70
N ASN A 147 -5.20 -16.36 8.96
CA ASN A 147 -3.78 -16.27 9.30
C ASN A 147 -3.12 -17.64 9.56
N HIS A 148 -3.92 -18.71 9.64
CA HIS A 148 -3.49 -20.06 9.97
C HIS A 148 -2.70 -20.16 11.29
N MET A 149 -3.02 -19.29 12.25
CA MET A 149 -2.43 -19.27 13.59
C MET A 149 -3.28 -18.42 14.53
N THR A 150 -3.01 -18.50 15.83
CA THR A 150 -3.58 -17.56 16.82
C THR A 150 -2.92 -16.20 16.72
N LEU A 151 -3.61 -15.14 17.14
CA LEU A 151 -3.04 -13.80 17.20
C LEU A 151 -1.84 -13.72 18.16
N LEU A 152 -1.83 -14.52 19.24
CA LEU A 152 -0.67 -14.63 20.13
C LEU A 152 0.56 -15.19 19.41
N GLU A 153 0.38 -16.23 18.60
CA GLU A 153 1.47 -16.80 17.78
C GLU A 153 1.94 -15.82 16.70
N GLY A 154 1.01 -15.10 16.06
CA GLY A 154 1.32 -14.03 15.10
C GLY A 154 2.21 -12.95 15.71
N GLN A 155 1.84 -12.46 16.91
CA GLN A 155 2.63 -11.49 17.67
C GLN A 155 4.04 -12.01 17.98
N ALA A 156 4.16 -13.25 18.43
CA ALA A 156 5.45 -13.87 18.73
C ALA A 156 6.31 -14.04 17.46
N ASN A 157 5.70 -14.44 16.34
CA ASN A 157 6.37 -14.60 15.05
C ASN A 157 6.90 -13.25 14.53
N PHE A 158 6.09 -12.20 14.61
CA PHE A 158 6.51 -10.84 14.24
C PHE A 158 7.67 -10.38 15.10
N GLN A 159 7.60 -10.55 16.43
CA GLN A 159 8.70 -10.19 17.33
C GLN A 159 9.99 -10.94 17.00
N LYS A 160 9.93 -12.26 16.77
CA LYS A 160 11.11 -13.06 16.38
C LYS A 160 11.73 -12.56 15.07
N LYS A 161 10.89 -12.36 14.04
CA LYS A 161 11.33 -11.83 12.74
C LYS A 161 11.95 -10.44 12.89
N HIS A 162 11.32 -9.54 13.63
CA HIS A 162 11.80 -8.18 13.82
C HIS A 162 13.10 -8.12 14.65
N HIS A 163 13.31 -9.02 15.63
CA HIS A 163 14.59 -9.14 16.33
C HIS A 163 15.68 -9.68 15.42
N SER A 164 15.40 -10.72 14.63
CA SER A 164 16.34 -11.25 13.63
C SER A 164 16.70 -10.18 12.58
N MET A 165 15.72 -9.45 12.06
CA MET A 165 15.91 -8.32 11.13
C MET A 165 16.73 -7.19 11.74
N LYS A 166 16.53 -6.79 13.00
CA LYS A 166 17.39 -5.78 13.65
C LYS A 166 18.86 -6.21 13.71
N THR A 167 19.13 -7.50 13.64
CA THR A 167 20.47 -8.07 13.77
C THR A 167 21.15 -8.29 12.40
N ILE A 168 20.38 -8.32 11.30
CA ILE A 168 20.85 -8.68 9.94
C ILE A 168 20.53 -7.58 8.90
N ASP A 169 19.43 -6.85 9.05
CA ASP A 169 18.91 -5.84 8.11
C ASP A 169 18.24 -4.66 8.86
N LEU A 170 19.09 -3.81 9.45
CA LEU A 170 18.68 -2.60 10.17
C LEU A 170 17.96 -1.60 9.25
N GLU A 171 18.30 -1.58 7.97
CA GLU A 171 17.78 -0.64 6.98
C GLU A 171 16.28 -0.85 6.73
N THR A 172 15.85 -2.10 6.54
CA THR A 172 14.42 -2.43 6.38
C THR A 172 13.60 -2.09 7.62
N SER A 173 14.14 -2.35 8.82
CA SER A 173 13.45 -2.00 10.08
C SER A 173 13.29 -0.49 10.25
N LEU A 174 14.31 0.30 9.89
CA LEU A 174 14.25 1.76 9.92
C LEU A 174 13.23 2.29 8.91
N LYS A 175 13.23 1.77 7.67
CA LYS A 175 12.27 2.16 6.62
C LYS A 175 10.82 1.97 7.05
N ILE A 176 10.49 0.87 7.74
CA ILE A 176 9.12 0.65 8.25
C ILE A 176 8.72 1.72 9.26
N ARG A 177 9.60 2.07 10.20
CA ARG A 177 9.33 3.08 11.24
C ARG A 177 9.24 4.50 10.69
N GLU A 178 10.02 4.80 9.66
CA GLU A 178 9.90 6.07 8.95
C GLU A 178 8.60 6.13 8.16
N LYS A 179 8.18 5.01 7.55
CA LYS A 179 6.98 4.92 6.70
C LYS A 179 5.66 4.95 7.49
N TYR A 180 5.56 4.24 8.62
CA TYR A 180 4.31 4.05 9.37
C TYR A 180 4.42 4.45 10.84
N TYR A 181 3.29 4.82 11.45
CA TYR A 181 3.22 5.08 12.90
C TYR A 181 3.11 3.77 13.68
N LEU A 182 3.79 3.70 14.82
CA LEU A 182 3.74 2.59 15.77
C LEU A 182 3.08 3.09 17.06
N VAL A 183 2.09 2.36 17.58
CA VAL A 183 1.32 2.77 18.76
C VAL A 183 2.02 2.44 20.09
N LYS A 184 3.03 1.56 20.10
CA LYS A 184 3.68 1.02 21.32
C LYS A 184 5.19 1.19 21.35
#